data_AF-A0A7V3I6I8-F1
#
_entry.id   AF-A0A7V3I6I8-F1
#
_cell.length_a   1.000
_cell.length_b   1.000
_cell.length_c   1.000
_cell.angle_alpha   90.00
_cell.angle_beta   90.00
_cell.angle_gamma   90.00
#
_symmetry.space_group_name_H-M   'P 1'
#
loop_
_entity.id
_entity.type
_entity.pdbx_description
1 polymer ?
#
loop_
_entity_poly.entity_id
_entity_poly.type
_entity_poly.pdbx_seq_one_letter_code
_entity_poly.pdbx_strand_id
1 'polypeptide(L)'
;MKDVAMAPDKRGVAIQRVGVKDLHLPLLIKRKDNGFQAVLGSVTASVELPKQFRGTHMSRLVEVVFKWSEKPLGGHGLKLLLEQIRARLNAARAHITIKFKYFLEKQAPVSKSVSALDYDCEFTGTISEDGFDFTLGVEVPITALCPCSKEISQAGAHNQRGVIRARIRYDREVFHWIEDLVRLLESAASCDIYPLLKRQDERYVTEKAYATPKFVEDVLRDVILMLRADPSIRWYEVECETYESIHNHSAYAYQCESREEWEKPA
;
A
#
# COMPACT_ATOMS: atom_id res chain seq x y z
N MET A 1 36.41 -22.65 -5.24
CA MET A 1 36.03 -21.73 -6.35
C MET A 1 36.29 -20.29 -5.86
N LYS A 2 36.85 -19.40 -6.69
CA LYS A 2 37.14 -18.00 -6.27
C LYS A 2 35.83 -17.21 -6.09
N ASP A 3 35.73 -16.44 -5.00
CA ASP A 3 34.60 -15.55 -4.75
C ASP A 3 34.77 -14.25 -5.52
N VAL A 4 34.21 -14.21 -6.74
CA VAL A 4 34.32 -13.04 -7.64
C VAL A 4 33.46 -11.86 -7.15
N ALA A 5 32.40 -12.13 -6.39
CA ALA A 5 31.50 -11.09 -5.89
C ALA A 5 32.16 -10.25 -4.81
N MET A 6 32.87 -10.90 -3.88
CA MET A 6 33.61 -10.24 -2.81
C MET A 6 35.02 -9.78 -3.22
N ALA A 7 35.34 -9.83 -4.51
CA ALA A 7 36.63 -9.34 -5.01
C ALA A 7 36.73 -7.81 -4.83
N PRO A 8 37.95 -7.28 -4.56
CA PRO A 8 38.17 -5.85 -4.46
C PRO A 8 37.75 -5.09 -5.72
N ASP A 9 37.05 -3.97 -5.55
CA ASP A 9 36.70 -3.03 -6.62
C ASP A 9 37.48 -1.72 -6.48
N LYS A 10 38.07 -1.26 -7.58
CA LYS A 10 38.91 -0.05 -7.64
C LYS A 10 38.15 1.20 -8.12
N ARG A 11 36.91 1.06 -8.56
CA ARG A 11 36.11 2.18 -9.11
C ARG A 11 35.66 3.16 -8.02
N GLY A 12 35.65 2.73 -6.75
CA GLY A 12 35.40 3.62 -5.61
C GLY A 12 33.95 4.09 -5.46
N VAL A 13 33.01 3.50 -6.20
CA VAL A 13 31.58 3.84 -6.18
C VAL A 13 30.81 2.82 -5.34
N ALA A 14 30.13 3.28 -4.28
CA ALA A 14 29.19 2.45 -3.53
C ALA A 14 27.86 2.35 -4.27
N ILE A 15 27.17 1.21 -4.15
CA ILE A 15 25.85 1.02 -4.76
C ILE A 15 24.79 1.08 -3.67
N GLN A 16 23.82 1.98 -3.84
CA GLN A 16 22.73 2.17 -2.87
C GLN A 16 21.81 0.95 -2.78
N ARG A 17 21.48 0.32 -3.91
CA ARG A 17 20.62 -0.88 -3.94
C ARG A 17 21.09 -1.87 -5.00
N VAL A 18 21.44 -3.07 -4.57
CA VAL A 18 21.70 -4.21 -5.43
C VAL A 18 21.00 -5.45 -4.86
N GLY A 19 20.36 -6.24 -5.71
CA GLY A 19 19.56 -7.39 -5.28
C GLY A 19 18.70 -7.96 -6.40
N VAL A 20 17.54 -8.49 -6.02
CA VAL A 20 16.57 -9.13 -6.94
C VAL A 20 15.27 -8.31 -6.99
N LYS A 21 14.61 -8.34 -8.15
CA LYS A 21 13.30 -7.76 -8.39
C LYS A 21 12.39 -8.84 -8.99
N ASP A 22 11.08 -8.66 -8.83
CA ASP A 22 10.03 -9.53 -9.40
C ASP A 22 10.19 -11.01 -9.01
N LEU A 23 10.66 -11.26 -7.78
CA LEU A 23 10.70 -12.60 -7.20
C LEU A 23 9.29 -12.96 -6.70
N HIS A 24 8.62 -13.85 -7.44
CA HIS A 24 7.26 -14.26 -7.14
C HIS A 24 7.24 -15.45 -6.18
N LEU A 25 6.58 -15.30 -5.03
CA LEU A 25 6.51 -16.32 -3.99
C LEU A 25 5.11 -16.38 -3.35
N PRO A 26 4.63 -17.55 -2.90
CA PRO A 26 3.47 -17.61 -2.03
C PRO A 26 3.84 -16.97 -0.68
N LEU A 27 2.96 -16.14 -0.14
CA LEU A 27 3.13 -15.45 1.14
C LEU A 27 1.86 -15.61 1.99
N LEU A 28 2.01 -15.61 3.31
CA LEU A 28 0.89 -15.65 4.25
C LEU A 28 0.69 -14.28 4.91
N ILE A 29 -0.43 -13.62 4.59
CA ILE A 29 -0.78 -12.32 5.18
C ILE A 29 -1.82 -12.53 6.29
N LYS A 30 -1.59 -11.93 7.46
CA LYS A 30 -2.50 -12.06 8.61
C LYS A 30 -3.80 -11.29 8.36
N ARG A 31 -4.92 -11.90 8.72
CA ARG A 31 -6.26 -11.30 8.66
C ARG A 31 -6.75 -10.90 10.06
N LYS A 32 -7.64 -9.91 10.12
CA LYS A 32 -8.23 -9.42 11.39
C LYS A 32 -9.11 -10.46 12.09
N ASP A 33 -9.62 -11.45 11.35
CA ASP A 33 -10.40 -12.58 11.86
C ASP A 33 -9.54 -13.70 12.51
N ASN A 34 -8.27 -13.41 12.81
CA ASN A 34 -7.24 -14.35 13.28
C ASN A 34 -6.86 -15.45 12.27
N GLY A 35 -7.33 -15.36 11.02
CA GLY A 35 -6.90 -16.21 9.92
C GLY A 35 -5.68 -15.69 9.17
N PHE A 36 -5.35 -16.39 8.08
CA PHE A 36 -4.31 -16.01 7.13
C PHE A 36 -4.86 -16.10 5.71
N GLN A 37 -4.37 -15.23 4.83
CA GLN A 37 -4.62 -15.28 3.40
C GLN A 37 -3.32 -15.63 2.68
N ALA A 38 -3.32 -16.76 1.96
CA ALA A 38 -2.23 -17.13 1.08
C ALA A 38 -2.35 -16.33 -0.22
N VAL A 39 -1.31 -15.57 -0.56
CA VAL A 39 -1.28 -14.67 -1.73
C VAL A 39 -0.04 -14.92 -2.56
N LEU A 40 -0.11 -14.62 -3.86
CA LEU A 40 1.09 -14.45 -4.68
C LEU A 40 1.68 -13.06 -4.40
N GLY A 41 2.86 -13.02 -3.80
CA GLY A 41 3.63 -11.80 -3.59
C GLY A 41 4.71 -11.60 -4.64
N SER A 42 4.85 -10.38 -5.15
CA SER A 42 6.02 -9.94 -5.92
C SER A 42 6.99 -9.22 -5.00
N VAL A 43 8.18 -9.81 -4.82
CA VAL A 43 9.20 -9.34 -3.89
C VAL A 43 10.34 -8.66 -4.65
N THR A 44 10.66 -7.44 -4.24
CA THR A 44 11.92 -6.76 -4.54
C THR A 44 12.74 -6.67 -3.26
N ALA A 45 13.92 -7.27 -3.23
CA ALA A 45 14.79 -7.26 -2.06
C ALA A 45 16.22 -6.90 -2.47
N SER A 46 16.84 -6.00 -1.72
CA SER A 46 18.13 -5.40 -2.05
C SER A 46 18.92 -4.99 -0.82
N VAL A 47 20.23 -4.88 -0.95
CA VAL A 47 21.12 -4.35 0.09
C VAL A 47 22.00 -3.23 -0.47
N GLU A 48 22.58 -2.43 0.41
CA GLU A 48 23.69 -1.53 0.06
C GLU A 48 24.97 -2.33 -0.18
N LEU A 49 25.74 -1.96 -1.21
CA LEU A 49 27.04 -2.54 -1.52
C LEU A 49 28.16 -1.51 -1.30
N PRO A 50 29.09 -1.77 -0.38
CA PRO A 50 30.25 -0.92 -0.17
C PRO A 50 31.14 -0.82 -1.42
N LYS A 51 31.78 0.35 -1.61
CA LYS A 51 32.65 0.63 -2.76
C LYS A 51 33.83 -0.31 -2.94
N GLN A 52 34.24 -1.02 -1.88
CA GLN A 52 35.35 -1.96 -1.92
C GLN A 52 35.01 -3.31 -2.55
N PHE A 53 33.74 -3.65 -2.75
CA PHE A 53 33.31 -4.95 -3.27
C PHE A 53 32.74 -4.84 -4.68
N ARG A 54 33.07 -5.83 -5.52
CA ARG A 54 32.63 -5.87 -6.93
C ARG A 54 31.16 -6.23 -7.09
N GLY A 55 30.57 -7.00 -6.18
CA GLY A 55 29.19 -7.46 -6.26
C GLY A 55 28.66 -8.04 -4.95
N THR A 56 27.44 -8.56 -4.96
CA THR A 56 26.80 -9.24 -3.83
C THR A 56 26.45 -10.69 -4.16
N HIS A 57 26.14 -11.49 -3.15
CA HIS A 57 25.69 -12.88 -3.32
C HIS A 57 24.17 -12.96 -3.52
N MET A 58 23.72 -12.85 -4.76
CA MET A 58 22.30 -12.83 -5.11
C MET A 58 21.52 -14.06 -4.62
N SER A 59 22.10 -15.27 -4.73
CA SER A 59 21.45 -16.50 -4.30
C SER A 59 21.13 -16.51 -2.80
N ARG A 60 22.00 -15.91 -1.96
CA ARG A 60 21.78 -15.83 -0.51
C ARG A 60 20.54 -15.00 -0.16
N LEU A 61 20.26 -13.97 -0.96
CA LEU A 61 19.09 -13.13 -0.75
C LEU A 61 17.80 -13.91 -1.07
N VAL A 62 17.79 -14.65 -2.19
CA VAL A 62 16.67 -15.55 -2.54
C VAL A 62 16.48 -16.65 -1.48
N GLU A 63 17.56 -17.27 -0.99
CA GLU A 63 17.50 -18.27 0.09
C GLU A 63 16.81 -17.74 1.36
N VAL A 64 17.12 -16.51 1.75
CA VAL A 64 16.54 -15.90 2.96
C VAL A 64 15.06 -15.55 2.73
N VAL A 65 14.74 -14.92 1.60
CA VAL A 65 13.34 -14.55 1.28
C VAL A 65 12.46 -15.79 1.13
N PHE A 66 12.96 -16.85 0.47
CA PHE A 66 12.21 -18.10 0.28
C PHE A 66 11.81 -18.77 1.60
N LYS A 67 12.63 -18.68 2.65
CA LYS A 67 12.30 -19.22 4.00
C LYS A 67 11.11 -18.54 4.67
N TRP A 68 10.61 -17.45 4.09
CA TRP A 68 9.46 -16.71 4.58
C TRP A 68 8.19 -16.95 3.78
N SER A 69 8.22 -17.83 2.77
CA SER A 69 7.03 -18.15 1.96
C SER A 69 5.87 -18.74 2.76
N GLU A 70 6.19 -19.50 3.81
CA GLU A 70 5.20 -20.16 4.69
C GLU A 70 5.04 -19.47 6.05
N LYS A 71 5.65 -18.30 6.24
CA LYS A 71 5.60 -17.57 7.51
C LYS A 71 4.64 -16.39 7.42
N PRO A 72 3.91 -16.08 8.49
CA PRO A 72 3.12 -14.86 8.56
C PRO A 72 3.96 -13.61 8.32
N LEU A 73 3.53 -12.79 7.37
CA LEU A 73 4.12 -11.49 7.07
C LEU A 73 3.22 -10.35 7.54
N GLY A 74 3.89 -9.36 8.12
CA GLY A 74 3.38 -8.11 8.67
C GLY A 74 4.59 -7.31 9.18
N GLY A 75 4.39 -6.18 9.88
CA GLY A 75 5.50 -5.32 10.31
C GLY A 75 6.62 -6.05 11.08
N HIS A 76 6.26 -6.88 12.07
CA HIS A 76 7.23 -7.65 12.85
C HIS A 76 7.94 -8.74 12.01
N GLY A 77 7.20 -9.48 11.19
CA GLY A 77 7.78 -10.51 10.32
C GLY A 77 8.75 -9.92 9.29
N LEU A 78 8.39 -8.77 8.71
CA LEU A 78 9.25 -8.07 7.76
C LEU A 78 10.55 -7.57 8.41
N LYS A 79 10.48 -7.08 9.66
CA LYS A 79 11.66 -6.71 10.44
C LYS A 79 12.63 -7.89 10.58
N LEU A 80 12.14 -9.04 11.04
CA LEU A 80 12.96 -10.24 11.21
C LEU A 80 13.56 -10.74 9.89
N LEU A 81 12.79 -10.69 8.80
CA LEU A 81 13.27 -11.02 7.45
C LEU A 81 14.43 -10.09 7.04
N LEU A 82 14.27 -8.77 7.23
CA LEU A 82 15.29 -7.79 6.91
C LEU A 82 16.55 -7.94 7.77
N GLU A 83 16.41 -8.24 9.06
CA GLU A 83 17.54 -8.55 9.96
C GLU A 83 18.33 -9.77 9.45
N GLN A 84 17.63 -10.82 9.01
CA GLN A 84 18.24 -12.01 8.42
C GLN A 84 18.96 -11.70 7.11
N ILE A 85 18.36 -10.88 6.23
CA ILE A 85 19.00 -10.43 4.97
C ILE A 85 20.28 -9.65 5.31
N ARG A 86 20.19 -8.66 6.20
CA ARG A 86 21.31 -7.80 6.60
C ARG A 86 22.47 -8.62 7.15
N ALA A 87 22.18 -9.54 8.08
CA ALA A 87 23.19 -10.40 8.69
C ALA A 87 23.79 -11.39 7.68
N ARG A 88 22.97 -12.02 6.83
CA ARG A 88 23.42 -13.04 5.86
C ARG A 88 24.29 -12.45 4.75
N LEU A 89 24.05 -11.20 4.36
CA LEU A 89 24.81 -10.49 3.33
C LEU A 89 25.89 -9.56 3.89
N ASN A 90 26.00 -9.42 5.22
CA ASN A 90 26.91 -8.50 5.92
C ASN A 90 26.83 -7.07 5.35
N ALA A 91 25.61 -6.57 5.17
CA ALA A 91 25.35 -5.25 4.61
C ALA A 91 25.01 -4.24 5.70
N ALA A 92 25.31 -2.95 5.47
CA ALA A 92 24.93 -1.87 6.40
C ALA A 92 23.41 -1.63 6.40
N ARG A 93 22.78 -1.72 5.23
CA ARG A 93 21.35 -1.52 5.03
C ARG A 93 20.74 -2.57 4.12
N ALA A 94 19.53 -3.00 4.46
CA ALA A 94 18.70 -3.88 3.64
C ALA A 94 17.33 -3.25 3.40
N HIS A 95 16.78 -3.50 2.22
CA HIS A 95 15.48 -3.00 1.78
C HIS A 95 14.65 -4.13 1.18
N ILE A 96 13.36 -4.11 1.44
CA ILE A 96 12.40 -5.01 0.82
C ILE A 96 11.12 -4.27 0.48
N THR A 97 10.53 -4.62 -0.65
CA THR A 97 9.18 -4.23 -1.06
C THR A 97 8.45 -5.49 -1.48
N ILE A 98 7.26 -5.70 -0.94
CA ILE A 98 6.41 -6.85 -1.22
C ILE A 98 5.06 -6.31 -1.69
N LYS A 99 4.69 -6.61 -2.94
CA LYS A 99 3.39 -6.26 -3.51
C LYS A 99 2.52 -7.51 -3.64
N PHE A 100 1.25 -7.41 -3.29
CA PHE A 100 0.30 -8.53 -3.35
C PHE A 100 -1.14 -8.04 -3.46
N LYS A 101 -2.03 -8.89 -3.98
CA LYS A 101 -3.48 -8.66 -3.90
C LYS A 101 -4.03 -9.22 -2.59
N TYR A 102 -4.82 -8.40 -1.90
CA TYR A 102 -5.51 -8.78 -0.68
C TYR A 102 -7.01 -8.77 -0.92
N PHE A 103 -7.70 -9.87 -0.62
CA PHE A 103 -9.14 -9.99 -0.82
C PHE A 103 -9.89 -9.76 0.48
N LEU A 104 -10.92 -8.91 0.42
CA LEU A 104 -11.90 -8.75 1.48
C LEU A 104 -13.30 -9.12 1.03
N GLU A 105 -14.04 -9.68 1.98
CA GLU A 105 -15.46 -9.92 1.81
C GLU A 105 -16.21 -8.58 1.87
N LYS A 106 -17.00 -8.31 0.82
CA LYS A 106 -17.91 -7.17 0.72
C LYS A 106 -19.34 -7.70 0.67
N GLN A 107 -20.18 -7.15 1.52
CA GLN A 107 -21.62 -7.42 1.52
C GLN A 107 -22.35 -6.28 0.82
N ALA A 108 -23.15 -6.62 -0.19
CA ALA A 108 -23.96 -5.64 -0.92
C ALA A 108 -24.91 -4.90 0.06
N PRO A 109 -25.13 -3.59 -0.12
CA PRO A 109 -25.76 -2.76 0.90
C PRO A 109 -27.21 -3.15 1.20
N VAL A 110 -27.97 -3.66 0.23
CA VAL A 110 -29.39 -3.98 0.37
C VAL A 110 -29.64 -5.50 0.38
N SER A 111 -29.21 -6.22 -0.66
CA SER A 111 -29.42 -7.67 -0.78
C SER A 111 -28.56 -8.50 0.15
N LYS A 112 -27.50 -7.91 0.74
CA LYS A 112 -26.47 -8.59 1.53
C LYS A 112 -25.77 -9.72 0.77
N SER A 113 -25.84 -9.71 -0.57
CA SER A 113 -25.06 -10.64 -1.41
C SER A 113 -23.58 -10.48 -1.11
N VAL A 114 -22.91 -11.59 -0.86
CA VAL A 114 -21.49 -11.63 -0.48
C VAL A 114 -20.63 -11.77 -1.73
N SER A 115 -19.55 -10.99 -1.81
CA SER A 115 -18.55 -11.09 -2.87
C SER A 115 -17.16 -10.70 -2.35
N ALA A 116 -16.10 -11.17 -3.01
CA ALA A 116 -14.74 -10.78 -2.68
C ALA A 116 -14.29 -9.63 -3.58
N LEU A 117 -13.74 -8.56 -2.98
CA LEU A 117 -13.07 -7.46 -3.68
C LEU A 117 -11.57 -7.51 -3.40
N ASP A 118 -10.76 -7.37 -4.43
CA ASP A 118 -9.31 -7.30 -4.32
C ASP A 118 -8.81 -5.86 -4.13
N TYR A 119 -7.75 -5.73 -3.36
CA TYR A 119 -7.03 -4.49 -3.09
C TYR A 119 -5.55 -4.73 -3.35
N ASP A 120 -4.89 -3.83 -4.07
CA ASP A 120 -3.45 -3.88 -4.25
C ASP A 120 -2.77 -3.37 -2.98
N CYS A 121 -1.95 -4.20 -2.36
CA CYS A 121 -1.29 -3.92 -1.09
C CYS A 121 0.23 -3.95 -1.27
N GLU A 122 0.93 -3.15 -0.47
CA GLU A 122 2.37 -3.03 -0.48
C GLU A 122 2.91 -3.01 0.95
N PHE A 123 3.87 -3.89 1.26
CA PHE A 123 4.71 -3.76 2.44
C PHE A 123 6.10 -3.31 2.00
N THR A 124 6.54 -2.15 2.48
CA THR A 124 7.91 -1.68 2.28
C THR A 124 8.62 -1.62 3.62
N GLY A 125 9.85 -2.12 3.66
CA GLY A 125 10.67 -2.10 4.85
C GLY A 125 12.13 -1.79 4.55
N THR A 126 12.75 -1.00 5.43
CA THR A 126 14.18 -0.73 5.41
C THR A 126 14.76 -0.99 6.81
N ILE A 127 15.93 -1.62 6.90
CA ILE A 127 16.65 -1.75 8.16
C ILE A 127 18.12 -1.36 8.01
N SER A 128 18.61 -0.55 8.95
CA SER A 128 20.01 -0.15 9.11
C SER A 128 20.37 -0.06 10.60
N GLU A 129 21.56 0.48 10.91
CA GLU A 129 21.96 0.81 12.28
C GLU A 129 20.99 1.84 12.92
N ASP A 130 20.47 2.77 12.12
CA ASP A 130 19.45 3.77 12.52
C ASP A 130 18.11 3.16 12.93
N GLY A 131 17.89 1.87 12.65
CA GLY A 131 16.68 1.14 13.03
C GLY A 131 15.88 0.60 11.85
N PHE A 132 14.62 0.27 12.12
CA PHE A 132 13.68 -0.34 11.19
C PHE A 132 12.57 0.65 10.81
N ASP A 133 12.41 0.89 9.52
CA ASP A 133 11.33 1.68 8.96
C ASP A 133 10.38 0.77 8.18
N PHE A 134 9.08 0.88 8.43
CA PHE A 134 8.03 0.08 7.82
C PHE A 134 6.91 0.96 7.30
N THR A 135 6.48 0.68 6.08
CA THR A 135 5.37 1.35 5.43
C THR A 135 4.34 0.31 4.99
N LEU A 136 3.09 0.52 5.41
CA LEU A 136 1.92 -0.19 4.91
C LEU A 136 1.28 0.65 3.80
N GLY A 137 1.19 0.08 2.60
CA GLY A 137 0.54 0.68 1.45
C GLY A 137 -0.69 -0.09 1.01
N VAL A 138 -1.75 0.61 0.61
CA VAL A 138 -2.95 0.04 -0.01
C VAL A 138 -3.44 0.94 -1.15
N GLU A 139 -3.97 0.34 -2.20
CA GLU A 139 -4.71 1.00 -3.27
C GLU A 139 -6.17 0.55 -3.21
N VAL A 140 -7.07 1.51 -2.98
CA VAL A 140 -8.50 1.26 -2.78
C VAL A 140 -9.29 1.80 -3.96
N PRO A 141 -9.96 0.93 -4.75
CA PRO A 141 -10.83 1.38 -5.82
C PRO A 141 -12.10 2.01 -5.23
N ILE A 142 -12.50 3.16 -5.77
CA ILE A 142 -13.65 3.94 -5.30
C ILE A 142 -14.56 4.38 -6.46
N THR A 143 -15.80 4.76 -6.15
CA THR A 143 -16.63 5.58 -7.04
C THR A 143 -16.55 7.03 -6.60
N ALA A 144 -16.24 7.92 -7.55
CA ALA A 144 -16.33 9.36 -7.37
C ALA A 144 -17.39 9.94 -8.31
N LEU A 145 -18.25 10.81 -7.78
CA LEU A 145 -19.28 11.52 -8.55
C LEU A 145 -19.06 13.02 -8.43
N CYS A 146 -19.04 13.71 -9.57
CA CYS A 146 -18.64 15.11 -9.65
C CYS A 146 -19.73 16.06 -9.12
N PRO A 147 -19.43 16.87 -8.07
CA PRO A 147 -20.37 17.88 -7.57
C PRO A 147 -20.72 18.93 -8.63
N CYS A 148 -19.74 19.37 -9.42
CA CYS A 148 -19.94 20.37 -10.47
C CYS A 148 -20.95 19.88 -11.53
N SER A 149 -20.77 18.65 -12.02
CA SER A 149 -21.68 18.07 -13.02
C SER A 149 -23.11 17.96 -12.50
N LYS A 150 -23.28 17.56 -11.25
CA LYS A 150 -24.60 17.49 -10.59
C LYS A 150 -25.26 18.86 -10.49
N GLU A 151 -24.50 19.90 -10.17
CA GLU A 151 -25.03 21.25 -9.97
C GLU A 151 -25.49 21.89 -11.29
N ILE A 152 -24.74 21.70 -12.38
CA ILE A 152 -25.01 22.37 -13.66
C ILE A 152 -25.99 21.62 -14.56
N SER A 153 -26.24 20.33 -14.31
CA SER A 153 -27.06 19.48 -15.18
C SER A 153 -28.51 19.41 -14.70
N GLN A 154 -29.46 19.46 -15.63
CA GLN A 154 -30.89 19.30 -15.30
C GLN A 154 -31.22 17.89 -14.76
N ALA A 155 -30.45 16.88 -15.17
CA ALA A 155 -30.59 15.51 -14.71
C ALA A 155 -29.25 14.77 -14.84
N GLY A 156 -28.97 13.91 -13.86
CA GLY A 156 -27.75 13.11 -13.84
C GLY A 156 -26.51 13.89 -13.44
N ALA A 157 -25.40 13.17 -13.30
CA ALA A 157 -24.08 13.70 -13.04
C ALA A 157 -23.07 12.65 -13.51
N HIS A 158 -21.96 13.07 -14.12
CA HIS A 158 -20.92 12.10 -14.46
C HIS A 158 -20.26 11.55 -13.19
N ASN A 159 -19.92 10.27 -13.25
CA ASN A 159 -19.17 9.56 -12.23
C ASN A 159 -18.14 8.66 -12.91
N GLN A 160 -17.17 8.20 -12.12
CA GLN A 160 -16.07 7.41 -12.64
C GLN A 160 -15.44 6.56 -11.54
N ARG A 161 -14.61 5.60 -11.99
CA ARG A 161 -13.70 4.88 -11.12
C ARG A 161 -12.60 5.83 -10.66
N GLY A 162 -12.26 5.77 -9.39
CA GLY A 162 -11.04 6.35 -8.86
C GLY A 162 -10.26 5.32 -8.04
N VAL A 163 -9.05 5.70 -7.65
CA VAL A 163 -8.19 4.94 -6.75
C VAL A 163 -7.64 5.89 -5.70
N ILE A 164 -7.74 5.50 -4.44
CA ILE A 164 -7.00 6.13 -3.35
C ILE A 164 -5.78 5.25 -3.06
N ARG A 165 -4.58 5.79 -3.25
CA ARG A 165 -3.32 5.15 -2.89
C ARG A 165 -2.83 5.76 -1.60
N ALA A 166 -2.77 4.98 -0.54
CA ALA A 166 -2.29 5.45 0.75
C ALA A 166 -1.12 4.59 1.22
N ARG A 167 -0.06 5.25 1.68
CA ARG A 167 1.06 4.66 2.41
C ARG A 167 1.13 5.31 3.78
N ILE A 168 1.28 4.50 4.82
CA ILE A 168 1.38 4.99 6.20
C ILE A 168 2.60 4.42 6.93
N ARG A 169 3.19 5.24 7.78
CA ARG A 169 4.07 4.82 8.87
C ARG A 169 3.36 5.08 10.19
N TYR A 170 3.54 4.18 11.14
CA TYR A 170 2.84 4.23 12.41
C TYR A 170 3.72 3.75 13.56
N ASP A 171 3.29 4.04 14.79
CA ASP A 171 3.98 3.63 16.00
C ASP A 171 4.13 2.11 16.10
N ARG A 172 5.32 1.66 16.44
CA ARG A 172 5.65 0.23 16.50
C ARG A 172 4.86 -0.56 17.55
N GLU A 173 4.24 0.14 18.51
CA GLU A 173 3.41 -0.44 19.56
C GLU A 173 1.97 -0.69 19.11
N VAL A 174 1.53 -0.03 18.03
CA VAL A 174 0.19 -0.14 17.48
C VAL A 174 0.23 -0.95 16.19
N PHE A 175 -0.61 -1.98 16.11
CA PHE A 175 -0.72 -2.79 14.90
C PHE A 175 -1.88 -2.27 14.04
N HIS A 176 -1.58 -1.86 12.80
CA HIS A 176 -2.60 -1.48 11.82
C HIS A 176 -2.94 -2.65 10.91
N TRP A 177 -4.24 -2.92 10.79
CA TRP A 177 -4.78 -3.91 9.87
C TRP A 177 -4.96 -3.30 8.49
N ILE A 178 -4.69 -4.08 7.44
CA ILE A 178 -5.01 -3.71 6.05
C ILE A 178 -6.50 -3.38 5.96
N GLU A 179 -7.34 -4.17 6.62
CA GLU A 179 -8.79 -4.03 6.67
C GLU A 179 -9.25 -2.69 7.24
N ASP A 180 -8.58 -2.19 8.27
CA ASP A 180 -8.97 -0.94 8.91
C ASP A 180 -8.57 0.26 8.03
N LEU A 181 -7.37 0.21 7.42
CA LEU A 181 -6.95 1.22 6.46
C LEU A 181 -7.85 1.22 5.22
N VAL A 182 -8.18 0.06 4.66
CA VAL A 182 -9.12 -0.04 3.51
C VAL A 182 -10.47 0.59 3.85
N ARG A 183 -11.07 0.24 5.00
CA ARG A 183 -12.36 0.82 5.41
C ARG A 183 -12.29 2.34 5.61
N LEU A 184 -11.20 2.83 6.19
CA LEU A 184 -10.98 4.27 6.37
C LEU A 184 -11.01 4.98 5.00
N LEU A 185 -10.25 4.46 4.02
CA LEU A 185 -10.18 5.05 2.68
C LEU A 185 -11.51 4.92 1.91
N GLU A 186 -12.18 3.77 1.99
CA GLU A 186 -13.50 3.59 1.36
C GLU A 186 -14.54 4.58 1.89
N SER A 187 -14.47 4.93 3.18
CA SER A 187 -15.42 5.87 3.79
C SER A 187 -15.29 7.31 3.26
N ALA A 188 -14.15 7.66 2.66
CA ALA A 188 -13.95 8.95 2.01
C ALA A 188 -14.60 9.06 0.62
N ALA A 189 -14.96 7.94 -0.03
CA ALA A 189 -15.52 7.94 -1.37
C ALA A 189 -16.96 8.50 -1.44
N SER A 190 -17.44 8.82 -2.66
CA SER A 190 -18.88 9.04 -2.88
C SER A 190 -19.67 7.75 -2.66
N CYS A 191 -19.12 6.62 -3.10
CA CYS A 191 -19.64 5.29 -2.76
C CYS A 191 -18.54 4.22 -2.89
N ASP A 192 -18.60 3.23 -2.02
CA ASP A 192 -17.80 2.01 -2.06
C ASP A 192 -18.03 1.22 -3.35
N ILE A 193 -17.08 0.32 -3.65
CA ILE A 193 -17.19 -0.65 -4.75
C ILE A 193 -17.68 -2.00 -4.23
N TYR A 194 -18.58 -2.61 -5.00
CA TYR A 194 -19.08 -3.96 -4.76
C TYR A 194 -19.02 -4.76 -6.07
N PRO A 195 -18.31 -5.89 -6.10
CA PRO A 195 -18.25 -6.75 -7.29
C PRO A 195 -19.59 -7.39 -7.68
N LEU A 196 -20.46 -7.66 -6.69
CA LEU A 196 -21.76 -8.28 -6.91
C LEU A 196 -22.90 -7.39 -6.38
N LEU A 197 -23.68 -6.83 -7.29
CA LEU A 197 -24.86 -6.02 -6.99
C LEU A 197 -26.11 -6.65 -7.62
N LYS A 198 -27.22 -6.70 -6.88
CA LYS A 198 -28.56 -6.93 -7.43
C LYS A 198 -29.19 -5.58 -7.78
N ARG A 199 -30.30 -5.58 -8.53
CA ARG A 199 -30.99 -4.35 -8.99
C ARG A 199 -31.25 -3.34 -7.86
N GLN A 200 -31.69 -3.81 -6.70
CA GLN A 200 -31.93 -2.94 -5.53
C GLN A 200 -30.64 -2.35 -4.94
N ASP A 201 -29.52 -3.08 -5.04
CA ASP A 201 -28.22 -2.58 -4.61
C ASP A 201 -27.68 -1.56 -5.60
N GLU A 202 -27.84 -1.81 -6.91
CA GLU A 202 -27.45 -0.88 -7.97
C GLU A 202 -28.18 0.47 -7.85
N ARG A 203 -29.50 0.42 -7.55
CA ARG A 203 -30.27 1.62 -7.21
C ARG A 203 -29.65 2.36 -6.02
N TYR A 204 -29.38 1.64 -4.92
CA TYR A 204 -28.84 2.23 -3.70
C TYR A 204 -27.46 2.89 -3.92
N VAL A 205 -26.51 2.20 -4.57
CA VAL A 205 -25.16 2.76 -4.77
C VAL A 205 -25.17 3.96 -5.70
N THR A 206 -26.06 3.97 -6.69
CA THR A 206 -26.26 5.10 -7.60
C THR A 206 -26.81 6.31 -6.85
N GLU A 207 -27.87 6.11 -6.05
CA GLU A 207 -28.48 7.16 -5.23
C GLU A 207 -27.51 7.68 -4.15
N LYS A 208 -26.76 6.79 -3.49
CA LYS A 208 -25.73 7.14 -2.49
C LYS A 208 -24.66 8.04 -3.12
N ALA A 209 -24.04 7.60 -4.23
CA ALA A 209 -23.02 8.40 -4.91
C ALA A 209 -23.57 9.77 -5.38
N TYR A 210 -24.81 9.80 -5.87
CA TYR A 210 -25.46 11.06 -6.28
C TYR A 210 -25.74 11.98 -5.08
N ALA A 211 -26.08 11.43 -3.91
CA ALA A 211 -26.33 12.19 -2.69
C ALA A 211 -25.04 12.75 -2.06
N THR A 212 -23.91 12.06 -2.22
CA THR A 212 -22.61 12.45 -1.65
C THR A 212 -21.54 12.67 -2.74
N PRO A 213 -21.75 13.64 -3.65
CA PRO A 213 -20.76 13.97 -4.67
C PRO A 213 -19.50 14.55 -4.01
N LYS A 214 -18.31 14.23 -4.54
CA LYS A 214 -17.03 14.73 -4.02
C LYS A 214 -16.06 15.00 -5.16
N PHE A 215 -15.33 16.11 -5.08
CA PHE A 215 -14.15 16.31 -5.92
C PHE A 215 -13.00 15.42 -5.46
N VAL A 216 -11.96 15.29 -6.29
CA VAL A 216 -10.74 14.55 -5.92
C VAL A 216 -10.07 15.16 -4.69
N GLU A 217 -10.14 16.49 -4.55
CA GLU A 217 -9.61 17.23 -3.40
C GLU A 217 -10.42 16.97 -2.12
N ASP A 218 -11.74 16.79 -2.22
CA ASP A 218 -12.58 16.51 -1.06
C ASP A 218 -12.28 15.11 -0.51
N VAL A 219 -12.16 14.12 -1.40
CA VAL A 219 -11.75 12.76 -1.02
C VAL A 219 -10.38 12.77 -0.33
N LEU A 220 -9.40 13.47 -0.92
CA LEU A 220 -8.07 13.58 -0.32
C LEU A 220 -8.12 14.23 1.08
N ARG A 221 -8.84 15.35 1.22
CA ARG A 221 -8.97 16.05 2.51
C ARG A 221 -9.63 15.18 3.58
N ASP A 222 -10.69 14.46 3.24
CA ASP A 222 -11.37 13.57 4.17
C ASP A 222 -10.44 12.46 4.67
N VAL A 223 -9.68 11.83 3.76
CA VAL A 223 -8.67 10.82 4.13
C VAL A 223 -7.63 11.40 5.08
N ILE A 224 -7.12 12.59 4.77
CA ILE A 224 -6.10 13.26 5.58
C ILE A 224 -6.60 13.57 6.98
N LEU A 225 -7.82 14.11 7.10
CA LEU A 225 -8.41 14.41 8.40
C LEU A 225 -8.54 13.14 9.25
N MET A 226 -8.94 12.02 8.64
CA MET A 226 -9.02 10.73 9.34
C MET A 226 -7.64 10.19 9.75
N LEU A 227 -6.61 10.32 8.90
CA LEU A 227 -5.25 9.88 9.22
C LEU A 227 -4.60 10.74 10.31
N ARG A 228 -4.79 12.06 10.27
CA ARG A 228 -4.30 12.99 11.31
C ARG A 228 -4.99 12.78 12.66
N ALA A 229 -6.25 12.34 12.65
CA ALA A 229 -6.99 12.04 13.87
C ALA A 229 -6.48 10.78 14.58
N ASP A 230 -5.78 9.88 13.88
CA ASP A 230 -5.18 8.69 14.47
C ASP A 230 -3.82 9.03 15.12
N PRO A 231 -3.72 8.97 16.47
CA PRO A 231 -2.51 9.35 17.19
C PRO A 231 -1.37 8.33 17.06
N SER A 232 -1.55 7.24 16.33
CA SER A 232 -0.48 6.29 16.05
C SER A 232 0.19 6.52 14.70
N ILE A 233 -0.44 7.27 13.79
CA ILE A 233 0.13 7.62 12.49
C ILE A 233 1.23 8.66 12.67
N ARG A 234 2.39 8.42 12.05
CA ARG A 234 3.59 9.27 12.14
C ARG A 234 3.96 9.92 10.83
N TRP A 235 3.55 9.34 9.72
CA TRP A 235 3.74 9.86 8.38
C TRP A 235 2.77 9.18 7.44
N TYR A 236 2.34 9.89 6.41
CA TYR A 236 1.58 9.30 5.33
C TYR A 236 1.95 9.92 3.98
N GLU A 237 1.62 9.17 2.94
CA GLU A 237 1.57 9.63 1.56
C GLU A 237 0.24 9.16 0.98
N VAL A 238 -0.58 10.09 0.50
CA VAL A 238 -1.91 9.81 -0.06
C VAL A 238 -2.03 10.47 -1.42
N GLU A 239 -2.40 9.68 -2.41
CA GLU A 239 -2.81 10.13 -3.73
C GLU A 239 -4.25 9.69 -3.97
N CYS A 240 -5.09 10.60 -4.46
CA CYS A 240 -6.39 10.26 -5.02
C CYS A 240 -6.36 10.56 -6.52
N GLU A 241 -6.73 9.57 -7.34
CA GLU A 241 -6.79 9.68 -8.79
C GLU A 241 -8.18 9.25 -9.28
N THR A 242 -8.83 10.05 -10.13
CA THR A 242 -10.09 9.69 -10.81
C THR A 242 -9.87 9.58 -12.31
N TYR A 243 -10.31 8.47 -12.90
CA TYR A 243 -10.22 8.23 -14.34
C TYR A 243 -11.43 8.88 -15.01
N GLU A 244 -11.30 10.16 -15.37
CA GLU A 244 -12.42 10.98 -15.82
C GLU A 244 -13.24 10.33 -16.94
N SER A 245 -14.55 10.19 -16.74
CA SER A 245 -15.43 9.52 -17.71
C SER A 245 -15.71 10.34 -18.97
N ILE A 246 -15.47 11.65 -18.90
CA ILE A 246 -15.74 12.62 -19.98
C ILE A 246 -14.46 13.21 -20.60
N HIS A 247 -13.28 12.80 -20.10
CA HIS A 247 -11.98 13.28 -20.56
C HIS A 247 -11.01 12.10 -20.75
N ASN A 248 -10.01 12.27 -21.62
CA ASN A 248 -8.98 11.24 -21.84
C ASN A 248 -7.71 11.52 -20.99
N HIS A 249 -7.90 11.89 -19.74
CA HIS A 249 -6.86 12.10 -18.73
C HIS A 249 -7.46 11.92 -17.33
N SER A 250 -6.62 11.65 -16.32
CA SER A 250 -7.06 11.58 -14.93
C SER A 250 -7.05 12.97 -14.26
N ALA A 251 -7.95 13.18 -13.30
CA ALA A 251 -7.77 14.22 -12.28
C ALA A 251 -7.09 13.59 -11.06
N TYR A 252 -6.15 14.30 -10.42
CA TYR A 252 -5.43 13.77 -9.27
C TYR A 252 -5.15 14.84 -8.22
N ALA A 253 -5.05 14.40 -6.96
CA ALA A 253 -4.59 15.21 -5.83
C ALA A 253 -3.65 14.37 -4.95
N TYR A 254 -2.62 15.00 -4.39
CA TYR A 254 -1.57 14.32 -3.62
C TYR A 254 -1.19 15.11 -2.38
N GLN A 255 -0.93 14.40 -1.28
CA GLN A 255 -0.32 14.96 -0.08
C GLN A 255 0.58 13.95 0.61
N CYS A 256 1.75 14.43 1.04
CA CYS A 256 2.72 13.67 1.82
C CYS A 256 3.24 14.55 2.93
N GLU A 257 3.12 14.06 4.16
CA GLU A 257 3.57 14.78 5.34
C GLU A 257 3.86 13.82 6.49
N SER A 258 4.72 14.28 7.38
CA SER A 258 5.04 13.69 8.67
C SER A 258 4.30 14.42 9.77
N ARG A 259 4.14 13.74 10.91
CA ARG A 259 3.41 14.30 12.05
C ARG A 259 4.00 15.58 12.59
N GLU A 260 5.33 15.66 12.57
CA GLU A 260 6.08 16.86 12.92
C GLU A 260 5.75 18.05 12.01
N GLU A 261 5.29 17.83 10.79
CA GLU A 261 4.92 18.90 9.86
C GLU A 261 3.50 19.41 10.12
N TRP A 262 2.53 18.54 10.39
CA TRP A 262 1.13 18.97 10.56
C TRP A 262 0.75 19.35 12.00
N GLU A 263 1.55 18.98 13.00
CA GLU A 263 1.37 19.44 14.38
C GLU A 263 2.07 20.79 14.66
N LYS A 264 2.84 21.32 13.69
CA LYS A 264 3.41 22.67 13.82
C LYS A 264 2.28 23.69 13.91
N PRO A 265 2.27 24.57 14.92
CA PRO A 265 1.36 25.71 14.94
C PRO A 265 1.63 26.58 13.71
N ALA A 266 0.55 26.94 13.02
CA ALA A 266 0.58 27.83 11.86
C ALA A 266 1.10 29.22 12.19
#